data_AF-A0A392NWZ3-F1
#
_entry.id   AF-A0A392NWZ3-F1
#
_cell.length_a   1.000
_cell.length_b   1.000
_cell.length_c   1.000
_cell.angle_alpha   90.00
_cell.angle_beta   90.00
_cell.angle_gamma   90.00
#
_symmetry.space_group_name_H-M   'P 1'
#
loop_
_entity.id
_entity.type
_entity.pdbx_description
1 polymer ?
#
loop_
_entity_poly.entity_id
_entity_poly.type
_entity_poly.pdbx_seq_one_letter_code
_entity_poly.pdbx_strand_id
1 'polypeptide(L)'
;APPFLVRKVFTQIFSFIDVQLFNSLLLRRECCSFSNGEYVKTGLAELEQWCIEATEEYTGSAWEELKHIRQAVGFLVIHQKPKKSLNEITKELCPGLSIQQLYRISTMYWDDKYGTHSVSTDVS
;
A
#
# COMPACT_ATOMS: atom_id res chain seq x y z
N ALA A 1 13.18 -6.93 -26.62
CA ALA A 1 14.22 -6.06 -26.03
C ALA A 1 15.09 -6.89 -25.09
N PRO A 2 16.35 -6.52 -24.82
CA PRO A 2 17.19 -7.21 -23.83
C PRO A 2 16.49 -7.32 -22.47
N PRO A 3 16.43 -8.51 -21.83
CA PRO A 3 15.71 -8.69 -20.56
C PRO A 3 16.13 -7.71 -19.47
N PHE A 4 17.42 -7.35 -19.39
CA PHE A 4 17.90 -6.37 -18.42
C PHE A 4 17.30 -4.96 -18.61
N LEU A 5 17.06 -4.54 -19.86
CA LEU A 5 16.41 -3.25 -20.14
C LEU A 5 14.94 -3.31 -19.75
N VAL A 6 14.26 -4.41 -20.06
CA VAL A 6 12.86 -4.63 -19.71
C VAL A 6 12.67 -4.59 -18.19
N ARG A 7 13.54 -5.26 -17.43
CA ARG A 7 13.55 -5.18 -15.96
C ARG A 7 13.66 -3.74 -15.46
N LYS A 8 14.64 -2.99 -15.96
CA LYS A 8 14.83 -1.58 -15.55
C LYS A 8 13.60 -0.73 -15.83
N VAL A 9 12.93 -0.95 -16.96
CA VAL A 9 11.70 -0.25 -17.31
C VAL A 9 10.60 -0.59 -16.30
N PHE A 10 10.37 -1.86 -15.99
CA PHE A 10 9.33 -2.25 -15.03
C PHE A 10 9.63 -1.81 -13.60
N THR A 11 10.89 -1.86 -13.15
CA THR A 11 11.31 -1.29 -11.87
C THR A 11 10.94 0.20 -11.80
N GLN A 12 11.23 0.98 -12.83
CA GLN A 12 10.90 2.41 -12.85
C GLN A 12 9.39 2.66 -12.90
N ILE A 13 8.64 1.87 -13.68
CA ILE A 13 7.18 1.97 -13.74
C ILE A 13 6.56 1.65 -12.38
N PHE A 14 7.01 0.58 -11.71
CA PHE A 14 6.45 0.16 -10.42
C PHE A 14 6.81 1.15 -9.32
N SER A 15 8.04 1.68 -9.33
CA SER A 15 8.45 2.76 -8.43
C SER A 15 7.61 4.02 -8.64
N PHE A 16 7.31 4.37 -9.89
CA PHE A 16 6.43 5.48 -10.21
C PHE A 16 5.00 5.25 -9.70
N ILE A 17 4.43 4.05 -9.93
CA ILE A 17 3.10 3.68 -9.42
C ILE A 17 3.05 3.77 -7.89
N ASP A 18 4.06 3.22 -7.21
CA ASP A 18 4.18 3.24 -5.75
C ASP A 18 4.10 4.69 -5.23
N VAL A 19 4.97 5.57 -5.75
CA VAL A 19 5.03 6.97 -5.34
C VAL A 19 3.72 7.70 -5.64
N GLN A 20 3.13 7.52 -6.82
CA GLN A 20 1.91 8.25 -7.20
C GLN A 20 0.70 7.83 -6.36
N LEU A 21 0.47 6.53 -6.20
CA LEU A 21 -0.65 6.02 -5.42
C LEU A 21 -0.46 6.31 -3.93
N PHE A 22 0.75 6.12 -3.41
CA PHE A 22 1.05 6.40 -2.01
C PHE A 22 0.93 7.89 -1.68
N ASN A 23 1.41 8.79 -2.55
CA ASN A 23 1.20 10.22 -2.38
C ASN A 23 -0.28 10.61 -2.45
N SER A 24 -1.06 9.94 -3.30
CA SER A 24 -2.52 10.16 -3.33
C SER A 24 -3.14 9.83 -1.96
N LEU A 25 -2.74 8.72 -1.33
CA LEU A 25 -3.16 8.38 0.02
C LEU A 25 -2.66 9.37 1.09
N LEU A 26 -1.51 10.01 0.93
CA LEU A 26 -0.98 10.99 1.90
C LEU A 26 -1.61 12.38 1.78
N LEU A 27 -2.14 12.72 0.61
CA LEU A 27 -2.58 14.07 0.29
C LEU A 27 -4.10 14.21 0.22
N ARG A 28 -4.84 13.13 -0.02
CA ARG A 28 -6.26 13.17 -0.40
C ARG A 28 -7.11 12.25 0.47
N ARG A 29 -8.05 12.85 1.20
CA ARG A 29 -8.92 12.12 2.15
C ARG A 29 -9.80 11.09 1.45
N GLU A 30 -10.30 11.40 0.27
CA GLU A 30 -11.16 10.53 -0.52
C GLU A 30 -10.47 9.23 -0.97
N CYS A 31 -9.14 9.18 -0.92
CA CYS A 31 -8.39 7.96 -1.23
C CYS A 31 -8.23 7.04 0.00
N CYS A 32 -8.49 7.54 1.22
CA CYS A 32 -8.29 6.81 2.47
C CYS A 32 -9.60 6.17 2.96
N SER A 33 -10.21 5.29 2.17
CA SER A 33 -11.38 4.52 2.63
C SER A 33 -11.13 3.01 2.59
N PHE A 34 -11.95 2.26 3.34
CA PHE A 34 -11.91 0.80 3.27
C PHE A 34 -12.20 0.30 1.84
N SER A 35 -13.24 0.84 1.22
CA SER A 35 -13.64 0.44 -0.14
C SER A 35 -12.57 0.78 -1.18
N ASN A 36 -11.95 1.96 -1.09
CA ASN A 36 -10.83 2.30 -1.98
C ASN A 36 -9.61 1.41 -1.71
N GLY A 37 -9.33 1.09 -0.44
CA GLY A 37 -8.29 0.15 -0.05
C GLY A 37 -8.48 -1.23 -0.70
N GLU A 38 -9.67 -1.80 -0.63
CA GLU A 38 -9.98 -3.09 -1.27
C GLU A 38 -9.85 -3.01 -2.80
N TYR A 39 -10.32 -1.93 -3.43
CA TYR A 39 -10.16 -1.73 -4.87
C TYR A 39 -8.69 -1.72 -5.30
N VAL A 40 -7.84 -0.92 -4.62
CA VAL A 40 -6.41 -0.86 -4.92
C VAL A 40 -5.72 -2.19 -4.62
N LYS A 41 -6.13 -2.90 -3.56
CA LYS A 41 -5.61 -4.24 -3.22
C LYS A 41 -5.87 -5.24 -4.33
N THR A 42 -7.06 -5.24 -4.93
CA THR A 42 -7.36 -6.10 -6.09
C THR A 42 -6.44 -5.76 -7.27
N GLY A 43 -6.26 -4.48 -7.59
CA GLY A 43 -5.33 -4.08 -8.67
C GLY A 43 -3.87 -4.47 -8.39
N LEU A 44 -3.41 -4.37 -7.13
CA LEU A 44 -2.07 -4.84 -6.73
C LEU A 44 -1.93 -6.36 -6.88
N ALA A 45 -2.98 -7.14 -6.59
CA ALA A 45 -2.97 -8.58 -6.78
C ALA A 45 -2.88 -8.96 -8.26
N GLU A 46 -3.53 -8.21 -9.16
CA GLU A 46 -3.37 -8.40 -10.62
C GLU A 46 -1.94 -8.11 -11.08
N LEU A 47 -1.29 -7.07 -10.52
CA LEU A 47 0.12 -6.78 -10.82
C LEU A 47 1.07 -7.84 -10.26
N GLU A 48 0.80 -8.39 -9.08
CA GLU A 48 1.57 -9.50 -8.51
C GLU A 48 1.49 -10.74 -9.40
N GLN A 49 0.27 -11.10 -9.82
CA GLN A 49 0.02 -12.22 -10.72
C GLN A 49 0.72 -12.02 -12.07
N TRP A 50 0.65 -10.82 -12.64
CA TRP A 50 1.38 -10.48 -13.85
C TRP A 50 2.90 -10.64 -13.67
N CYS A 51 3.46 -10.27 -12.53
CA CYS A 51 4.88 -10.47 -12.25
C CYS A 51 5.29 -11.95 -12.23
N ILE A 52 4.43 -12.82 -11.71
CA ILE A 52 4.64 -14.27 -11.70
C ILE A 52 4.63 -14.81 -13.13
N GLU A 53 3.67 -14.40 -13.95
CA GLU A 53 3.52 -14.83 -15.34
C GLU A 53 4.64 -14.33 -16.25
N ALA A 54 5.06 -13.07 -16.07
CA ALA A 54 6.17 -12.49 -16.80
C ALA A 54 7.54 -13.06 -16.37
N THR A 55 7.59 -13.81 -15.26
CA THR A 55 8.78 -14.45 -14.67
C THR A 55 9.86 -13.47 -14.19
N GLU A 56 10.75 -13.97 -13.32
CA GLU A 56 11.90 -13.22 -12.81
C GLU A 56 12.83 -12.74 -13.96
N GLU A 57 12.76 -13.38 -15.13
CA GLU A 57 13.53 -12.97 -16.30
C GLU A 57 13.21 -11.54 -16.74
N TYR A 58 11.96 -11.10 -16.63
CA TYR A 58 11.51 -9.79 -17.13
C TYR A 58 11.14 -8.81 -16.04
N THR A 59 10.72 -9.28 -14.87
CA THR A 59 10.27 -8.42 -13.77
C THR A 59 11.34 -8.23 -12.70
N GLY A 60 12.22 -9.21 -12.50
CA GLY A 60 13.24 -9.17 -11.45
C GLY A 60 12.64 -8.74 -10.11
N SER A 61 13.19 -7.67 -9.51
CA SER A 61 12.72 -7.13 -8.23
C SER A 61 11.66 -6.01 -8.36
N ALA A 62 11.03 -5.82 -9.52
CA ALA A 62 10.08 -4.72 -9.73
C ALA A 62 8.92 -4.72 -8.73
N TRP A 63 8.44 -5.90 -8.31
CA TRP A 63 7.37 -6.04 -7.31
C TRP A 63 7.70 -5.38 -5.96
N GLU A 64 8.97 -5.38 -5.57
CA GLU A 64 9.43 -4.78 -4.31
C GLU A 64 9.37 -3.25 -4.33
N GLU A 65 9.29 -2.63 -5.52
CA GLU A 65 9.13 -1.18 -5.64
C GLU A 65 7.75 -0.71 -5.18
N LEU A 66 6.73 -1.59 -5.18
CA LEU A 66 5.35 -1.28 -4.73
C LEU A 66 5.16 -1.36 -3.21
N LYS A 67 6.24 -1.41 -2.43
CA LYS A 67 6.19 -1.69 -0.99
C LYS A 67 5.38 -0.68 -0.17
N HIS A 68 5.43 0.63 -0.48
CA HIS A 68 4.75 1.62 0.34
C HIS A 68 3.24 1.57 0.11
N ILE A 69 2.81 1.48 -1.15
CA ILE A 69 1.40 1.35 -1.47
C ILE A 69 0.84 0.03 -0.97
N ARG A 70 1.58 -1.09 -1.09
CA ARG A 70 1.16 -2.39 -0.55
C ARG A 70 0.96 -2.35 0.96
N GLN A 71 1.89 -1.77 1.71
CA GLN A 71 1.78 -1.64 3.15
C GLN A 71 0.63 -0.70 3.56
N ALA A 72 0.51 0.46 2.90
CA ALA A 72 -0.55 1.43 3.17
C ALA A 72 -1.95 0.84 2.89
N VAL A 73 -2.12 0.16 1.77
CA VAL A 73 -3.37 -0.52 1.42
C VAL A 73 -3.65 -1.67 2.36
N GLY A 74 -2.63 -2.47 2.69
CA GLY A 74 -2.71 -3.50 3.72
C GLY A 74 -3.25 -2.93 5.03
N PHE A 75 -2.72 -1.79 5.48
CA PHE A 75 -3.23 -1.06 6.63
C PHE A 75 -4.69 -0.62 6.47
N LEU A 76 -5.06 0.00 5.34
CA LEU A 76 -6.44 0.48 5.09
C LEU A 76 -7.48 -0.63 5.13
N VAL A 77 -7.15 -1.87 4.76
CA VAL A 77 -8.10 -2.99 4.72
C VAL A 77 -8.08 -3.87 5.97
N ILE A 78 -7.27 -3.55 6.98
CA ILE A 78 -7.27 -4.31 8.24
C ILE A 78 -8.66 -4.25 8.88
N HIS A 79 -9.19 -5.42 9.22
CA HIS A 79 -10.34 -5.54 10.11
C HIS A 79 -9.90 -5.35 11.56
N GLN A 80 -10.72 -4.68 12.37
CA GLN A 80 -10.44 -4.43 13.79
C GLN A 80 -9.18 -3.57 14.04
N LYS A 81 -8.92 -2.56 13.21
CA LYS A 81 -7.82 -1.58 13.39
C LYS A 81 -7.67 -1.03 14.81
N PRO A 82 -8.75 -0.72 15.57
CA PRO A 82 -8.62 -0.22 16.95
C PRO A 82 -7.90 -1.19 17.90
N LYS A 83 -7.84 -2.49 17.58
CA LYS A 83 -7.18 -3.51 18.42
C LYS A 83 -5.70 -3.69 18.11
N LYS A 84 -5.19 -3.05 17.05
CA LYS A 84 -3.79 -3.15 16.66
C LYS A 84 -2.95 -2.15 17.42
N SER A 85 -1.85 -2.62 18.01
CA SER A 85 -0.92 -1.71 18.69
C SER A 85 -0.07 -0.94 17.67
N LEU A 86 0.43 0.24 18.04
CA LEU A 86 1.36 1.00 17.19
C LEU A 86 2.61 0.18 16.84
N ASN A 87 3.07 -0.68 17.75
CA ASN A 87 4.24 -1.53 17.55
C ASN A 87 3.95 -2.62 16.49
N GLU A 88 2.78 -3.27 16.54
CA GLU A 88 2.33 -4.20 15.50
C GLU A 88 2.22 -3.49 14.14
N ILE A 89 1.62 -2.30 14.11
CA ILE A 89 1.46 -1.52 12.87
C ILE A 89 2.84 -1.17 12.27
N THR A 90 3.75 -0.61 13.08
CA THR A 90 5.04 -0.10 12.59
C THR A 90 6.07 -1.19 12.31
N LYS A 91 6.03 -2.33 13.01
CA LYS A 91 7.06 -3.38 12.83
C LYS A 91 6.62 -4.56 11.98
N GLU A 92 5.33 -4.89 11.99
CA GLU A 92 4.82 -6.08 11.30
C GLU A 92 4.07 -5.71 10.02
N LEU A 93 3.20 -4.70 10.08
CA LEU A 93 2.29 -4.38 8.97
C LEU A 93 2.89 -3.36 7.99
N CYS A 94 3.57 -2.35 8.50
CA CYS A 94 4.05 -1.21 7.73
C CYS A 94 5.51 -0.81 8.05
N PRO A 95 6.48 -1.74 8.02
CA PRO A 95 7.88 -1.45 8.37
C PRO A 95 8.57 -0.44 7.43
N GLY A 96 8.00 -0.19 6.24
CA GLY A 96 8.48 0.81 5.29
C GLY A 96 7.85 2.19 5.45
N LEU A 97 6.86 2.36 6.33
CA LEU A 97 6.16 3.64 6.54
C LEU A 97 6.65 4.33 7.82
N SER A 98 6.95 5.62 7.72
CA SER A 98 7.24 6.44 8.90
C SER A 98 5.99 6.65 9.76
N ILE A 99 6.19 6.96 11.04
CA ILE A 99 5.10 7.29 11.97
C ILE A 99 4.26 8.47 11.44
N GLN A 100 4.90 9.47 10.83
CA GLN A 100 4.19 10.62 10.26
C GLN A 100 3.27 10.24 9.10
N GLN A 101 3.72 9.34 8.22
CA GLN A 101 2.91 8.83 7.12
C GLN A 101 1.73 7.99 7.63
N LEU A 102 1.98 7.13 8.61
CA LEU A 102 0.93 6.32 9.25
C LEU A 102 -0.11 7.21 9.93
N TYR A 103 0.33 8.22 10.68
CA TYR A 103 -0.54 9.21 11.31
C TYR A 103 -1.40 9.93 10.28
N ARG A 104 -0.79 10.37 9.17
CA ARG A 104 -1.48 11.07 8.08
C ARG A 104 -2.57 10.21 7.44
N ILE A 105 -2.24 8.97 7.10
CA ILE A 105 -3.21 8.02 6.51
C ILE A 105 -4.31 7.69 7.52
N SER A 106 -3.94 7.46 8.79
CA SER A 106 -4.87 7.13 9.88
C SER A 106 -5.91 8.21 10.14
N THR A 107 -5.48 9.47 10.15
CA THR A 107 -6.36 10.63 10.40
C THR A 107 -7.26 10.95 9.20
N MET A 108 -6.84 10.61 7.99
CA MET A 108 -7.68 10.75 6.79
C MET A 108 -8.62 9.55 6.58
N TYR A 109 -8.35 8.41 7.22
CA TYR A 109 -9.12 7.19 7.04
C TYR A 109 -10.60 7.34 7.41
N TRP A 110 -11.47 6.77 6.57
CA TRP A 110 -12.90 6.65 6.84
C TRP A 110 -13.42 5.27 6.40
N ASP A 111 -14.08 4.54 7.31
CA ASP A 111 -14.77 3.29 6.96
C ASP A 111 -16.14 3.58 6.34
N ASP A 112 -16.20 3.56 5.01
CA ASP A 112 -17.40 3.80 4.22
C ASP A 112 -18.28 2.55 4.02
N LYS A 113 -17.88 1.37 4.53
CA LYS A 113 -18.55 0.10 4.23
C LYS A 113 -19.14 -0.59 5.45
N TYR A 114 -18.42 -0.57 6.58
CA TYR A 114 -18.82 -1.29 7.80
C TYR A 114 -19.02 -0.38 9.02
N GLY A 115 -18.72 0.92 8.90
CA GLY A 115 -18.89 1.89 9.98
C GLY A 115 -17.95 1.67 11.17
N THR A 116 -16.83 0.97 11.01
CA THR A 116 -15.84 0.77 12.07
C THR A 116 -15.00 2.03 12.30
N HIS A 117 -14.71 2.34 13.58
CA HIS A 117 -13.85 3.46 13.96
C HIS A 117 -12.40 3.28 13.45
N SER A 118 -11.69 4.40 13.27
CA SER A 118 -10.27 4.44 12.88
C SER A 118 -9.35 3.78 13.94
N VAL A 119 -8.03 3.93 13.80
CA VAL A 119 -7.06 3.48 14.83
C VAL A 119 -7.31 4.10 16.22
N SER A 120 -6.79 3.46 17.27
CA SER A 120 -6.82 3.96 18.66
C SER A 120 -6.30 5.40 18.78
N THR A 121 -6.77 6.13 19.80
CA THR A 121 -6.38 7.52 20.10
C THR A 121 -4.87 7.74 20.23
N ASP A 122 -4.11 6.70 20.56
CA ASP A 122 -2.64 6.77 20.68
C ASP A 122 -1.93 6.93 19.32
N VAL A 123 -2.67 6.74 18.22
CA VAL A 123 -2.18 6.77 16.83
C VAL A 123 -2.89 7.86 16.00
N SER A 124 -3.91 8.52 16.57
CA SER A 124 -4.72 9.58 15.93
C SER A 124 -4.25 11.00 16.23
#